data_AF-A0A2V8XPN1-F1
#
_entry.id   AF-A0A2V8XPN1-F1
#
_cell.length_a   1.000
_cell.length_b   1.000
_cell.length_c   1.000
_cell.angle_alpha   90.00
_cell.angle_beta   90.00
_cell.angle_gamma   90.00
#
_symmetry.space_group_name_H-M   'P 1'
#
loop_
_entity.id
_entity.type
_entity.pdbx_description
1 polymer ?
#
loop_
_entity_poly.entity_id
_entity_poly.type
_entity_poly.pdbx_seq_one_letter_code
_entity_poly.pdbx_strand_id
1 'polypeptide(L)'
;HNALYALAFLGADSAAMAEQQRWFAGIPEENFGLALASDTEAYAGHLGKARELTKRTVDSAIRADSRENGAIFQAIAAQREAAFGNAAEARQSAAEALKLAPGSQGVGVEVALAFAIAGDTARAESMAQDLGKRYPLDTQMQSLWLPAIQAQLALNKKNPSAALNALQAASPIELGQIGFVVNTSCLYHVYVRGEAYLATRQGSAAAAEFQKILDHSGIVWNCWTGALAHLGVARANALEARTLQGADADAARIRALAAYKDFLALWKDADPDIPILKQAKAEYAKLQ
;
A
#
# COMPACT_ATOMS: atom_id res chain seq x y z
N HIS A 1 2.25 -16.05 -16.06
CA HIS A 1 3.43 -15.88 -15.19
C HIS A 1 3.19 -14.99 -13.98
N ASN A 2 2.57 -13.80 -14.09
CA ASN A 2 2.21 -12.97 -12.91
C ASN A 2 1.38 -13.73 -11.86
N ALA A 3 0.26 -14.34 -12.29
CA ALA A 3 -0.59 -15.12 -11.39
C ALA A 3 0.13 -16.33 -10.77
N LEU A 4 1.04 -16.98 -11.50
CA LEU A 4 1.84 -18.09 -10.97
C LEU A 4 2.83 -17.60 -9.91
N TYR A 5 3.46 -16.43 -10.12
CA TYR A 5 4.31 -15.80 -9.11
C TYR A 5 3.51 -15.45 -7.86
N ALA A 6 2.31 -14.87 -8.03
CA ALA A 6 1.42 -14.53 -6.92
C ALA A 6 0.96 -15.76 -6.13
N LEU A 7 0.58 -16.85 -6.81
CA LEU A 7 0.23 -18.12 -6.16
C LEU A 7 1.42 -18.70 -5.40
N ALA A 8 2.63 -18.64 -5.98
CA ALA A 8 3.85 -19.06 -5.30
C ALA A 8 4.16 -18.20 -4.07
N PHE A 9 3.98 -16.87 -4.16
CA PHE A 9 4.11 -15.96 -3.03
C PHE A 9 3.13 -16.32 -1.90
N LEU A 10 1.84 -16.46 -2.22
CA LEU A 10 0.79 -16.82 -1.25
C LEU A 10 1.00 -18.22 -0.64
N GLY A 11 1.58 -19.14 -1.40
CA GLY A 11 1.95 -20.49 -0.94
C GLY A 11 3.31 -20.57 -0.24
N ALA A 12 4.02 -19.45 -0.06
CA ALA A 12 5.39 -19.38 0.45
C ALA A 12 6.42 -20.25 -0.33
N ASP A 13 6.18 -20.46 -1.63
CA ASP A 13 7.03 -21.25 -2.51
C ASP A 13 8.09 -20.37 -3.21
N SER A 14 9.23 -20.21 -2.53
CA SER A 14 10.36 -19.45 -3.06
C SER A 14 10.96 -20.04 -4.34
N ALA A 15 10.88 -21.36 -4.55
CA ALA A 15 11.41 -22.01 -5.73
C ALA A 15 10.53 -21.70 -6.95
N ALA A 16 9.21 -21.78 -6.80
CA ALA A 16 8.26 -21.41 -7.85
C ALA A 16 8.31 -19.91 -8.16
N MET A 17 8.47 -19.03 -7.16
CA MET A 17 8.72 -17.60 -7.41
C MET A 17 9.99 -17.39 -8.26
N ALA A 18 11.10 -18.07 -7.91
CA ALA A 18 12.35 -17.98 -8.66
C ALA A 18 12.24 -18.53 -10.09
N GLU A 19 11.43 -19.58 -10.31
CA GLU A 19 11.13 -20.08 -11.65
C GLU A 19 10.43 -19.02 -12.51
N GLN A 20 9.42 -18.33 -11.96
CA GLN A 20 8.75 -17.26 -12.70
C GLN A 20 9.68 -16.08 -12.98
N GLN A 21 10.60 -15.75 -12.05
CA GLN A 21 11.63 -14.73 -12.29
C GLN A 21 12.56 -15.10 -13.46
N ARG A 22 12.97 -16.36 -13.57
CA ARG A 22 13.78 -16.82 -14.71
C ARG A 22 13.01 -16.75 -16.02
N TRP A 23 11.70 -17.02 -16.00
CA TRP A 23 10.87 -16.90 -17.19
C TRP A 23 10.81 -15.45 -17.72
N PHE A 24 10.74 -14.47 -16.82
CA PHE A 24 10.75 -13.05 -17.16
C PHE A 24 12.11 -12.53 -17.64
N ALA A 25 13.22 -13.26 -17.40
CA ALA A 25 14.54 -12.76 -17.69
C ALA A 25 14.77 -12.58 -19.20
N GLY A 26 15.17 -11.38 -19.62
CA GLY A 26 15.56 -11.09 -21.01
C GLY A 26 14.42 -10.96 -22.03
N ILE A 27 13.15 -10.97 -21.61
CA ILE A 27 11.99 -10.67 -22.47
C ILE A 27 11.48 -9.25 -22.21
N PRO A 28 10.70 -8.64 -23.13
CA PRO A 28 10.17 -7.28 -22.96
C PRO A 28 9.38 -7.08 -21.65
N GLU A 29 8.71 -8.12 -21.17
CA GLU A 29 7.91 -8.14 -19.93
C GLU A 29 8.75 -8.33 -18.66
N GLU A 30 10.10 -8.34 -18.73
CA GLU A 30 10.98 -8.48 -17.57
C GLU A 30 10.64 -7.49 -16.44
N ASN A 31 10.21 -6.28 -16.81
CA ASN A 31 9.79 -5.25 -15.87
C ASN A 31 8.67 -5.70 -14.90
N PHE A 32 7.74 -6.57 -15.34
CA PHE A 32 6.70 -7.12 -14.48
C PHE A 32 7.28 -8.07 -13.43
N GLY A 33 8.19 -8.96 -13.85
CA GLY A 33 8.90 -9.86 -12.94
C GLY A 33 9.70 -9.10 -11.89
N LEU A 34 10.45 -8.07 -12.32
CA LEU A 34 11.22 -7.23 -11.41
C LEU A 34 10.34 -6.42 -10.45
N ALA A 35 9.18 -5.91 -10.90
CA ALA A 35 8.21 -5.24 -10.04
C ALA A 35 7.66 -6.17 -8.95
N LEU A 36 7.24 -7.38 -9.34
CA LEU A 36 6.78 -8.41 -8.40
C LEU A 36 7.86 -8.77 -7.37
N ALA A 37 9.11 -8.93 -7.81
CA ALA A 37 10.22 -9.16 -6.89
C ALA A 37 10.45 -7.97 -5.95
N SER A 38 10.40 -6.74 -6.46
CA SER A 38 10.51 -5.53 -5.63
C SER A 38 9.45 -5.49 -4.54
N ASP A 39 8.20 -5.83 -4.87
CA ASP A 39 7.10 -5.80 -3.91
C ASP A 39 7.21 -6.93 -2.90
N THR A 40 7.64 -8.13 -3.31
CA THR A 40 7.94 -9.23 -2.37
C THR A 40 9.02 -8.86 -1.37
N GLU A 41 10.13 -8.25 -1.81
CA GLU A 41 11.21 -7.81 -0.91
C GLU A 41 10.70 -6.76 0.07
N ALA A 42 9.91 -5.81 -0.40
CA ALA A 42 9.36 -4.78 0.47
C ALA A 42 8.25 -5.30 1.41
N TYR A 43 7.49 -6.31 1.00
CA TYR A 43 6.51 -7.00 1.85
C TYR A 43 7.18 -7.60 3.10
N ALA A 44 8.41 -8.12 2.94
CA ALA A 44 9.26 -8.60 4.03
C ALA A 44 10.08 -7.50 4.74
N GLY A 45 10.00 -6.25 4.28
CA GLY A 45 10.72 -5.12 4.85
C GLY A 45 12.18 -4.96 4.38
N HIS A 46 12.59 -5.53 3.25
CA HIS A 46 13.92 -5.32 2.66
C HIS A 46 13.90 -4.14 1.66
N LEU A 47 13.75 -2.91 2.17
CA LEU A 47 13.61 -1.72 1.33
C LEU A 47 14.83 -1.41 0.46
N GLY A 48 16.04 -1.65 0.96
CA GLY A 48 17.27 -1.48 0.16
C GLY A 48 17.23 -2.32 -1.11
N LYS A 49 16.82 -3.59 -0.99
CA LYS A 49 16.69 -4.50 -2.13
C LYS A 49 15.52 -4.13 -3.04
N ALA A 50 14.39 -3.75 -2.45
CA ALA A 50 13.23 -3.29 -3.20
C ALA A 50 13.54 -2.07 -4.06
N ARG A 51 14.32 -1.10 -3.56
CA ARG A 51 14.75 0.09 -4.35
C ARG A 51 15.65 -0.28 -5.52
N GLU A 52 16.60 -1.19 -5.33
CA GLU A 52 17.44 -1.71 -6.40
C GLU A 52 16.59 -2.36 -7.51
N LEU A 53 15.63 -3.21 -7.12
CA LEU A 53 14.72 -3.87 -8.04
C LEU A 53 13.81 -2.88 -8.76
N THR A 54 13.25 -1.89 -8.05
CA THR A 54 12.44 -0.81 -8.64
C THR A 54 13.22 -0.05 -9.72
N LYS A 55 14.49 0.29 -9.45
CA LYS A 55 15.35 0.94 -10.47
C LYS A 55 15.52 0.05 -11.70
N ARG A 56 15.80 -1.24 -11.51
CA ARG A 56 15.93 -2.21 -12.61
C ARG A 56 14.63 -2.38 -13.39
N THR A 57 13.48 -2.35 -12.71
CA THR A 57 12.15 -2.37 -13.32
C THR A 57 11.98 -1.20 -14.27
N VAL A 58 12.30 0.02 -13.82
CA VAL A 58 12.21 1.24 -14.64
C VAL A 58 13.16 1.15 -15.84
N ASP A 59 14.43 0.77 -15.63
CA ASP A 59 15.42 0.63 -16.69
C ASP A 59 14.98 -0.42 -17.73
N SER A 60 14.43 -1.55 -17.28
CA SER A 60 13.91 -2.61 -18.16
C SER A 60 12.70 -2.14 -18.96
N ALA A 61 11.74 -1.46 -18.30
CA ALA A 61 10.57 -0.89 -18.95
C ALA A 61 10.94 0.16 -20.02
N ILE A 62 11.95 1.00 -19.77
CA ILE A 62 12.44 1.96 -20.76
C ILE A 62 13.04 1.24 -21.97
N ARG A 63 13.85 0.20 -21.77
CA ARG A 63 14.43 -0.60 -22.87
C ARG A 63 13.37 -1.30 -23.72
N ALA A 64 12.27 -1.71 -23.10
CA ALA A 64 11.13 -2.35 -23.75
C ALA A 64 10.10 -1.35 -24.32
N ASP A 65 10.40 -0.05 -24.35
CA ASP A 65 9.49 1.03 -24.77
C ASP A 65 8.15 1.08 -23.98
N SER A 66 8.18 0.61 -22.73
CA SER A 66 7.04 0.50 -21.82
C SER A 66 7.14 1.51 -20.67
N ARG A 67 7.47 2.77 -20.99
CA ARG A 67 7.75 3.82 -19.99
C ARG A 67 6.61 4.05 -18.99
N GLU A 68 5.37 3.94 -19.44
CA GLU A 68 4.19 4.07 -18.57
C GLU A 68 4.17 2.99 -17.47
N ASN A 69 4.41 1.72 -17.81
CA ASN A 69 4.48 0.64 -16.81
C ASN A 69 5.62 0.86 -15.83
N GLY A 70 6.81 1.24 -16.32
CA GLY A 70 7.94 1.58 -15.46
C GLY A 70 7.60 2.71 -14.48
N ALA A 71 6.92 3.76 -14.95
CA ALA A 71 6.48 4.87 -14.12
C ALA A 71 5.41 4.47 -13.10
N ILE A 72 4.45 3.60 -13.46
CA ILE A 72 3.45 3.07 -12.53
C ILE A 72 4.14 2.30 -11.40
N PHE A 73 5.05 1.38 -11.72
CA PHE A 73 5.77 0.61 -10.69
C PHE A 73 6.65 1.49 -9.80
N GLN A 74 7.27 2.53 -10.36
CA GLN A 74 8.00 3.51 -9.58
C GLN A 74 7.07 4.32 -8.65
N ALA A 75 5.88 4.69 -9.11
CA ALA A 75 4.89 5.40 -8.29
C ALA A 75 4.34 4.52 -7.15
N ILE A 76 4.07 3.24 -7.41
CA ILE A 76 3.69 2.27 -6.37
C ILE A 76 4.82 2.11 -5.33
N ALA A 77 6.07 2.01 -5.78
CA ALA A 77 7.22 2.02 -4.88
C ALA A 77 7.29 3.31 -4.04
N ALA A 78 6.96 4.47 -4.61
CA ALA A 78 6.90 5.73 -3.87
C ALA A 78 5.81 5.74 -2.80
N GLN A 79 4.63 5.18 -3.07
CA GLN A 79 3.57 5.02 -2.06
C GLN A 79 4.03 4.15 -0.88
N ARG A 80 4.67 3.03 -1.21
CA ARG A 80 5.25 2.10 -0.24
C ARG A 80 6.28 2.77 0.66
N GLU A 81 7.20 3.53 0.07
CA GLU A 81 8.16 4.35 0.83
C GLU A 81 7.45 5.31 1.79
N ALA A 82 6.41 6.00 1.32
CA ALA A 82 5.64 6.93 2.14
C ALA A 82 4.95 6.20 3.30
N ALA A 83 4.28 5.07 3.02
CA ALA A 83 3.59 4.26 4.01
C ALA A 83 4.55 3.69 5.08
N PHE A 84 5.80 3.43 4.71
CA PHE A 84 6.82 2.92 5.62
C PHE A 84 7.50 4.05 6.43
N GLY A 85 7.14 5.30 6.15
CA GLY A 85 7.59 6.52 6.85
C GLY A 85 8.70 7.30 6.14
N ASN A 86 9.10 6.91 4.94
CA ASN A 86 10.19 7.55 4.17
C ASN A 86 9.64 8.64 3.22
N ALA A 87 9.00 9.66 3.79
CA ALA A 87 8.28 10.67 3.01
C ALA A 87 9.16 11.46 2.01
N ALA A 88 10.43 11.70 2.31
CA ALA A 88 11.33 12.42 1.40
C ALA A 88 11.62 11.60 0.13
N GLU A 89 11.99 10.33 0.31
CA GLU A 89 12.23 9.37 -0.78
C GLU A 89 10.97 9.21 -1.65
N ALA A 90 9.81 9.04 -1.01
CA ALA A 90 8.53 8.93 -1.70
C ALA A 90 8.24 10.15 -2.58
N ARG A 91 8.42 11.37 -2.07
CA ARG A 91 8.17 12.60 -2.82
C ARG A 91 9.12 12.75 -4.01
N GLN A 92 10.36 12.31 -3.88
CA GLN A 92 11.32 12.33 -4.97
C GLN A 92 10.94 11.30 -6.04
N SER A 93 10.78 10.04 -5.64
CA SER A 93 10.46 8.93 -6.56
C SER A 93 9.13 9.15 -7.31
N ALA A 94 8.10 9.66 -6.62
CA ALA A 94 6.82 10.01 -7.26
C ALA A 94 6.96 11.12 -8.30
N ALA A 95 7.83 12.11 -8.06
CA ALA A 95 8.11 13.17 -9.03
C ALA A 95 8.90 12.66 -10.24
N GLU A 96 9.79 11.68 -10.05
CA GLU A 96 10.53 11.03 -11.13
C GLU A 96 9.60 10.15 -11.99
N ALA A 97 8.73 9.37 -11.37
CA ALA A 97 7.70 8.58 -12.06
C ALA A 97 6.81 9.47 -12.96
N LEU A 98 6.35 10.61 -12.43
CA LEU A 98 5.52 11.55 -13.19
C LEU A 98 6.26 12.13 -14.41
N LYS A 99 7.57 12.37 -14.31
CA LYS A 99 8.39 12.86 -15.43
C LYS A 99 8.62 11.80 -16.50
N LEU A 100 8.64 10.52 -16.13
CA LEU A 100 8.90 9.42 -17.05
C LEU A 100 7.73 9.18 -18.03
N ALA A 101 6.50 9.34 -17.57
CA ALA A 101 5.30 9.18 -18.39
C ALA A 101 4.26 10.29 -18.07
N PRO A 102 4.54 11.54 -18.47
CA PRO A 102 3.64 12.66 -18.21
C PRO A 102 2.32 12.46 -18.96
N GLY A 103 1.20 12.74 -18.28
CA GLY A 103 -0.14 12.63 -18.86
C GLY A 103 -0.78 11.23 -18.76
N SER A 104 -0.03 10.19 -18.37
CA SER A 104 -0.60 8.89 -18.05
C SER A 104 -1.62 9.00 -16.92
N GLN A 105 -2.78 8.36 -17.10
CA GLN A 105 -3.83 8.28 -16.09
C GLN A 105 -3.36 7.49 -14.87
N GLY A 106 -2.80 6.29 -15.11
CA GLY A 106 -2.33 5.37 -14.06
C GLY A 106 -1.20 6.00 -13.24
N VAL A 107 -0.19 6.58 -13.89
CA VAL A 107 0.90 7.28 -13.19
C VAL A 107 0.34 8.46 -12.40
N GLY A 108 -0.59 9.22 -12.97
CA GLY A 108 -1.19 10.38 -12.32
C GLY A 108 -1.85 10.03 -10.97
N VAL A 109 -2.67 8.98 -10.92
CA VAL A 109 -3.36 8.58 -9.68
C VAL A 109 -2.40 7.99 -8.65
N GLU A 110 -1.46 7.15 -9.08
CA GLU A 110 -0.50 6.52 -8.16
C GLU A 110 0.41 7.58 -7.52
N VAL A 111 0.90 8.53 -8.32
CA VAL A 111 1.73 9.66 -7.85
C VAL A 111 0.95 10.60 -6.93
N ALA A 112 -0.30 10.92 -7.27
CA ALA A 112 -1.13 11.79 -6.43
C ALA A 112 -1.38 11.16 -5.05
N LEU A 113 -1.64 9.84 -5.01
CA LEU A 113 -1.77 9.11 -3.76
C LEU A 113 -0.44 9.02 -3.01
N ALA A 114 0.70 8.80 -3.69
CA ALA A 114 2.03 8.81 -3.06
C ALA A 114 2.33 10.16 -2.38
N PHE A 115 2.03 11.27 -3.06
CA PHE A 115 2.15 12.60 -2.46
C PHE A 115 1.24 12.78 -1.25
N ALA A 116 -0.01 12.30 -1.33
CA ALA A 116 -0.94 12.38 -0.21
C ALA A 116 -0.43 11.58 1.00
N ILE A 117 0.00 10.33 0.83
CA ILE A 117 0.54 9.50 1.92
C ILE A 117 1.81 10.13 2.48
N ALA A 118 2.66 10.70 1.63
CA ALA A 118 3.87 11.42 2.05
C ALA A 118 3.58 12.79 2.68
N GLY A 119 2.33 13.23 2.81
CA GLY A 119 1.97 14.52 3.41
C GLY A 119 2.25 15.74 2.53
N ASP A 120 2.51 15.56 1.24
CA ASP A 120 2.60 16.66 0.27
C ASP A 120 1.21 17.05 -0.24
N THR A 121 0.45 17.68 0.66
CA THR A 121 -0.94 18.07 0.45
C THR A 121 -1.13 18.93 -0.80
N ALA A 122 -0.23 19.88 -1.06
CA ALA A 122 -0.36 20.81 -2.17
C ALA A 122 -0.28 20.11 -3.53
N ARG A 123 0.73 19.25 -3.74
CA ARG A 123 0.86 18.52 -5.01
C ARG A 123 -0.27 17.50 -5.20
N ALA A 124 -0.62 16.76 -4.15
CA ALA A 124 -1.71 15.80 -4.20
C ALA A 124 -3.07 16.47 -4.51
N GLU A 125 -3.39 17.61 -3.90
CA GLU A 125 -4.62 18.36 -4.19
C GLU A 125 -4.68 18.87 -5.61
N SER A 126 -3.59 19.48 -6.10
CA SER A 126 -3.53 19.98 -7.47
C SER A 126 -3.74 18.85 -8.48
N MET A 127 -3.12 17.69 -8.26
CA MET A 127 -3.26 16.53 -9.15
C MET A 127 -4.66 15.93 -9.06
N ALA A 128 -5.24 15.79 -7.86
CA ALA A 128 -6.60 15.29 -7.70
C ALA A 128 -7.64 16.16 -8.43
N GLN A 129 -7.49 17.50 -8.37
CA GLN A 129 -8.37 18.43 -9.09
C GLN A 129 -8.22 18.28 -10.61
N ASP A 130 -6.99 18.18 -11.12
CA ASP A 130 -6.72 17.98 -12.55
C ASP A 130 -7.28 16.64 -13.06
N LEU A 131 -7.01 15.55 -12.33
CA LEU A 131 -7.53 14.21 -12.64
C LEU A 131 -9.07 14.19 -12.66
N GLY A 132 -9.72 14.84 -11.70
CA GLY A 132 -11.19 14.95 -11.68
C GLY A 132 -11.77 15.70 -12.87
N LYS A 133 -11.05 16.70 -13.40
CA LYS A 133 -11.47 17.44 -14.60
C LYS A 133 -11.23 16.65 -15.89
N ARG A 134 -10.12 15.91 -15.97
CA ARG A 134 -9.76 15.13 -17.16
C ARG A 134 -10.59 13.86 -17.32
N TYR A 135 -11.01 13.25 -16.21
CA TYR A 135 -11.70 11.96 -16.20
C TYR A 135 -13.04 12.01 -15.43
N PRO A 136 -13.98 12.90 -15.79
CA PRO A 136 -15.24 13.07 -15.04
C PRO A 136 -16.19 11.88 -15.17
N LEU A 137 -16.03 11.05 -16.20
CA LEU A 137 -16.88 9.88 -16.48
C LEU A 137 -16.17 8.55 -16.19
N ASP A 138 -14.92 8.57 -15.74
CA ASP A 138 -14.19 7.36 -15.41
C ASP A 138 -14.61 6.84 -14.04
N THR A 139 -15.27 5.68 -14.02
CA THR A 139 -15.82 5.09 -12.79
C THR A 139 -14.76 4.82 -11.74
N GLN A 140 -13.59 4.28 -12.11
CA GLN A 140 -12.55 3.98 -11.13
C GLN A 140 -11.91 5.26 -10.59
N MET A 141 -11.75 6.27 -11.44
CA MET A 141 -11.27 7.59 -11.01
C MET A 141 -12.20 8.20 -9.98
N GLN A 142 -13.50 8.27 -10.29
CA GLN A 142 -14.48 8.98 -9.47
C GLN A 142 -14.85 8.22 -8.20
N SER A 143 -14.84 6.89 -8.24
CA SER A 143 -15.31 6.07 -7.12
C SER A 143 -14.19 5.42 -6.30
N LEU A 144 -12.98 5.23 -6.84
CA LEU A 144 -11.86 4.61 -6.11
C LEU A 144 -10.70 5.58 -5.86
N TRP A 145 -10.12 6.13 -6.93
CA TRP A 145 -8.85 6.87 -6.83
C TRP A 145 -8.99 8.25 -6.19
N LEU A 146 -9.89 9.09 -6.71
CA LEU A 146 -10.10 10.42 -6.14
C LEU A 146 -10.59 10.34 -4.69
N PRO A 147 -11.56 9.48 -4.33
CA PRO A 147 -11.93 9.25 -2.94
C PRO A 147 -10.75 8.84 -2.04
N ALA A 148 -9.88 7.94 -2.48
CA ALA A 148 -8.70 7.53 -1.70
C ALA A 148 -7.73 8.69 -1.46
N ILE A 149 -7.42 9.46 -2.52
CA ILE A 149 -6.52 10.62 -2.43
C ILE A 149 -7.12 11.70 -1.51
N GLN A 150 -8.40 12.02 -1.70
CA GLN A 150 -9.12 13.01 -0.88
C GLN A 150 -9.22 12.58 0.58
N ALA A 151 -9.44 11.29 0.84
CA ALA A 151 -9.48 10.75 2.19
C ALA A 151 -8.13 10.84 2.89
N GLN A 152 -7.04 10.49 2.20
CA GLN A 152 -5.69 10.65 2.75
C GLN A 152 -5.36 12.13 3.01
N LEU A 153 -5.74 13.04 2.10
CA LEU A 153 -5.63 14.49 2.31
C LEU A 153 -6.42 14.97 3.53
N ALA A 154 -7.63 14.45 3.74
CA ALA A 154 -8.45 14.78 4.89
C ALA A 154 -7.82 14.26 6.20
N LEU A 155 -7.20 13.09 6.20
CA LEU A 155 -6.41 12.58 7.34
C LEU A 155 -5.22 13.49 7.65
N ASN A 156 -4.48 13.94 6.63
CA ASN A 156 -3.37 14.88 6.83
C ASN A 156 -3.85 16.21 7.43
N LYS A 157 -5.06 16.65 7.09
CA LYS A 157 -5.73 17.84 7.65
C LYS A 157 -6.41 17.59 9.01
N LYS A 158 -6.22 16.40 9.61
CA LYS A 158 -6.83 15.99 10.88
C LYS A 158 -8.37 16.03 10.85
N ASN A 159 -8.97 15.72 9.69
CA ASN A 159 -10.41 15.60 9.51
C ASN A 159 -10.80 14.17 9.08
N PRO A 160 -10.70 13.18 9.98
CA PRO A 160 -10.94 11.78 9.63
C PRO A 160 -12.42 11.48 9.32
N SER A 161 -13.38 12.28 9.82
CA SER A 161 -14.79 12.14 9.44
C SER A 161 -15.03 12.45 7.97
N ALA A 162 -14.36 13.49 7.42
CA ALA A 162 -14.41 13.77 5.99
C ALA A 162 -13.75 12.65 5.16
N ALA A 163 -12.69 12.02 5.68
CA ALA A 163 -12.06 10.87 5.03
C ALA A 163 -13.05 9.69 4.90
N LEU A 164 -13.75 9.34 5.98
CA LEU A 164 -14.76 8.28 5.96
C LEU A 164 -15.91 8.57 4.98
N ASN A 165 -16.38 9.83 4.94
CA ASN A 165 -17.45 10.22 4.02
C ASN A 165 -17.01 10.13 2.55
N ALA A 166 -15.80 10.57 2.23
CA ALA A 166 -15.26 10.50 0.86
C ALA A 166 -15.23 9.04 0.35
N LEU A 167 -14.84 8.09 1.22
CA LEU A 167 -14.65 6.69 0.87
C LEU A 167 -15.96 5.90 0.67
N GLN A 168 -17.12 6.47 0.95
CA GLN A 168 -18.41 5.78 0.74
C GLN A 168 -18.67 5.46 -0.73
N ALA A 169 -18.16 6.29 -1.65
CA ALA A 169 -18.32 6.09 -3.09
C ALA A 169 -17.65 4.79 -3.60
N ALA A 170 -16.63 4.29 -2.89
CA ALA A 170 -15.89 3.09 -3.28
C ALA A 170 -16.64 1.79 -2.98
N SER A 171 -17.52 1.77 -1.97
CA SER A 171 -18.11 0.54 -1.42
C SER A 171 -18.72 -0.43 -2.44
N PRO A 172 -19.42 0.01 -3.51
CA PRO A 172 -20.01 -0.92 -4.48
C PRO A 172 -18.99 -1.66 -5.34
N ILE A 173 -17.76 -1.14 -5.47
CA ILE A 173 -16.73 -1.65 -6.38
C ILE A 173 -15.36 -1.83 -5.71
N GLU A 174 -15.31 -1.85 -4.38
CA GLU A 174 -14.05 -1.81 -3.63
C GLU A 174 -13.12 -2.99 -3.90
N LEU A 175 -13.67 -4.15 -4.28
CA LEU A 175 -12.92 -5.36 -4.65
C LEU A 175 -12.71 -5.51 -6.18
N GLY A 176 -13.02 -4.46 -6.95
CA GLY A 176 -12.90 -4.45 -8.40
C GLY A 176 -11.46 -4.49 -8.90
N GLN A 177 -11.26 -4.98 -10.13
CA GLN A 177 -9.97 -5.00 -10.78
C GLN A 177 -9.54 -3.60 -11.23
N ILE A 178 -8.31 -3.21 -10.87
CA ILE A 178 -7.60 -2.05 -11.38
C ILE A 178 -6.88 -2.43 -12.67
N GLY A 179 -7.21 -1.76 -13.78
CA GLY A 179 -6.81 -2.19 -15.13
C GLY A 179 -5.33 -1.99 -15.50
N PHE A 180 -4.57 -1.25 -14.71
CA PHE A 180 -3.20 -0.82 -15.06
C PHE A 180 -2.11 -1.28 -14.07
N VAL A 181 -2.46 -2.14 -13.10
CA VAL A 181 -1.52 -2.73 -12.13
C VAL A 181 -1.38 -4.23 -12.34
N VAL A 182 -0.35 -4.85 -11.75
CA VAL A 182 -0.03 -6.27 -11.97
C VAL A 182 -1.01 -7.20 -11.25
N ASN A 183 -1.48 -6.80 -10.07
CA ASN A 183 -2.45 -7.52 -9.25
C ASN A 183 -3.89 -7.06 -9.55
N THR A 184 -4.87 -7.56 -8.79
CA THR A 184 -6.26 -7.10 -8.93
C THR A 184 -6.45 -5.72 -8.30
N SER A 185 -5.98 -5.52 -7.08
CA SER A 185 -6.04 -4.24 -6.36
C SER A 185 -5.20 -4.31 -5.10
N CYS A 186 -4.43 -3.27 -4.79
CA CYS A 186 -3.80 -3.16 -3.47
C CYS A 186 -4.76 -2.67 -2.37
N LEU A 187 -6.05 -2.45 -2.66
CA LEU A 187 -7.07 -2.00 -1.70
C LEU A 187 -6.67 -0.73 -0.92
N TYR A 188 -6.01 0.23 -1.58
CA TYR A 188 -5.53 1.46 -0.93
C TYR A 188 -6.64 2.22 -0.18
N HIS A 189 -7.81 2.34 -0.78
CA HIS A 189 -8.97 3.01 -0.18
C HIS A 189 -9.46 2.29 1.10
N VAL A 190 -9.37 0.96 1.16
CA VAL A 190 -9.68 0.17 2.37
C VAL A 190 -8.66 0.45 3.46
N TYR A 191 -7.36 0.47 3.12
CA TYR A 191 -6.28 0.79 4.07
C TYR A 191 -6.48 2.20 4.66
N VAL A 192 -6.73 3.20 3.80
CA VAL A 192 -7.01 4.59 4.22
C VAL A 192 -8.29 4.68 5.09
N ARG A 193 -9.31 3.86 4.82
CA ARG A 193 -10.51 3.76 5.67
C ARG A 193 -10.19 3.23 7.05
N GLY A 194 -9.34 2.20 7.14
CA GLY A 194 -8.82 1.67 8.41
C GLY A 194 -8.10 2.73 9.23
N GLU A 195 -7.19 3.50 8.60
CA GLU A 195 -6.50 4.64 9.22
C GLU A 195 -7.49 5.72 9.70
N ALA A 196 -8.54 6.01 8.93
CA ALA A 196 -9.58 6.95 9.33
C ALA A 196 -10.40 6.46 10.53
N TYR A 197 -10.70 5.16 10.61
CA TYR A 197 -11.33 4.57 11.79
C TYR A 197 -10.41 4.62 13.02
N LEU A 198 -9.11 4.35 12.88
CA LEU A 198 -8.14 4.56 13.95
C LEU A 198 -8.15 6.01 14.45
N ALA A 199 -8.13 6.98 13.53
CA ALA A 199 -8.12 8.41 13.83
C ALA A 199 -9.43 8.89 14.50
N THR A 200 -10.57 8.27 14.19
CA THR A 200 -11.86 8.50 14.87
C THR A 200 -12.06 7.65 16.12
N ARG A 201 -11.03 6.92 16.56
CA ARG A 201 -11.04 6.08 17.77
C ARG A 201 -12.01 4.90 17.71
N GLN A 202 -12.34 4.42 16.51
CA GLN A 202 -13.22 3.29 16.27
C GLN A 202 -12.40 2.01 16.03
N GLY A 203 -11.85 1.43 17.10
CA GLY A 203 -10.93 0.28 17.03
C GLY A 203 -11.53 -0.94 16.32
N SER A 204 -12.75 -1.34 16.67
CA SER A 204 -13.43 -2.48 16.03
C SER A 204 -13.59 -2.30 14.51
N ALA A 205 -14.07 -1.12 14.08
CA ALA A 205 -14.24 -0.81 12.66
C ALA A 205 -12.91 -0.75 11.91
N ALA A 206 -11.87 -0.19 12.53
CA ALA A 206 -10.52 -0.18 11.95
C ALA A 206 -9.99 -1.61 11.77
N ALA A 207 -10.13 -2.47 12.78
CA ALA A 207 -9.69 -3.86 12.71
C ALA A 207 -10.39 -4.60 11.56
N ALA A 208 -11.69 -4.37 11.36
CA ALA A 208 -12.44 -4.99 10.27
C ALA A 208 -11.93 -4.57 8.88
N GLU A 209 -11.57 -3.30 8.68
CA GLU A 209 -11.02 -2.84 7.39
C GLU A 209 -9.62 -3.41 7.11
N PHE A 210 -8.73 -3.46 8.11
CA PHE A 210 -7.42 -4.08 7.91
C PHE A 210 -7.54 -5.59 7.72
N GLN A 211 -8.42 -6.27 8.46
CA GLN A 211 -8.67 -7.70 8.28
C GLN A 211 -9.22 -8.01 6.88
N LYS A 212 -10.08 -7.13 6.33
CA LYS A 212 -10.56 -7.28 4.95
C LYS A 212 -9.42 -7.37 3.93
N ILE A 213 -8.34 -6.61 4.11
CA ILE A 213 -7.17 -6.68 3.23
C ILE A 213 -6.50 -8.07 3.33
N LEU A 214 -6.33 -8.57 4.56
CA LEU A 214 -5.73 -9.89 4.81
C LEU A 214 -6.58 -11.04 4.27
N ASP A 215 -7.89 -10.98 4.48
CA ASP A 215 -8.87 -11.98 4.01
C ASP A 215 -8.96 -12.03 2.48
N HIS A 216 -8.53 -10.98 1.80
CA HIS A 216 -8.50 -10.87 0.33
C HIS A 216 -7.07 -10.88 -0.22
N SER A 217 -6.17 -11.65 0.39
CA SER A 217 -4.78 -11.80 -0.08
C SER A 217 -4.67 -12.28 -1.55
N GLY A 218 -5.67 -12.99 -2.08
CA GLY A 218 -5.76 -13.35 -3.50
C GLY A 218 -6.04 -12.17 -4.47
N ILE A 219 -6.51 -11.03 -3.95
CA ILE A 219 -6.69 -9.76 -4.67
C ILE A 219 -5.45 -8.86 -4.48
N VAL A 220 -4.96 -8.80 -3.24
CA VAL A 220 -3.89 -7.89 -2.78
C VAL A 220 -2.50 -8.39 -3.19
N TRP A 221 -2.29 -9.70 -3.22
CA TRP A 221 -0.99 -10.33 -3.44
C TRP A 221 0.08 -9.79 -2.50
N ASN A 222 1.21 -9.33 -3.04
CA ASN A 222 2.38 -8.85 -2.31
C ASN A 222 2.41 -7.32 -2.17
N CYS A 223 1.28 -6.61 -2.31
CA CYS A 223 1.23 -5.18 -2.05
C CYS A 223 1.62 -4.84 -0.61
N TRP A 224 2.19 -3.65 -0.44
CA TRP A 224 2.58 -3.11 0.87
C TRP A 224 1.40 -3.01 1.86
N THR A 225 0.17 -2.83 1.36
CA THR A 225 -1.05 -2.81 2.19
C THR A 225 -1.30 -4.14 2.88
N GLY A 226 -0.95 -5.28 2.26
CA GLY A 226 -1.07 -6.60 2.88
C GLY A 226 -0.12 -6.75 4.08
N ALA A 227 1.13 -6.34 3.92
CA ALA A 227 2.11 -6.35 5.03
C ALA A 227 1.69 -5.42 6.16
N LEU A 228 1.32 -4.17 5.85
CA LEU A 228 0.94 -3.19 6.87
C LEU A 228 -0.43 -3.43 7.49
N ALA A 229 -1.33 -4.18 6.84
CA ALA A 229 -2.61 -4.54 7.44
C ALA A 229 -2.45 -5.35 8.73
N HIS A 230 -1.41 -6.20 8.85
CA HIS A 230 -1.08 -6.87 10.12
C HIS A 230 -0.83 -5.85 11.25
N LEU A 231 -0.06 -4.80 10.97
CA LEU A 231 0.19 -3.72 11.93
C LEU A 231 -1.09 -2.90 12.20
N GLY A 232 -1.91 -2.66 11.18
CA GLY A 232 -3.21 -1.99 11.31
C GLY A 232 -4.15 -2.74 12.26
N VAL A 233 -4.27 -4.06 12.12
CA VAL A 233 -5.03 -4.93 13.04
C VAL A 233 -4.48 -4.81 14.46
N ALA A 234 -3.15 -4.83 14.64
CA ALA A 234 -2.52 -4.69 15.94
C ALA A 234 -2.84 -3.34 16.62
N ARG A 235 -2.72 -2.24 15.87
CA ARG A 235 -3.04 -0.88 16.33
C ARG A 235 -4.52 -0.72 16.67
N ALA A 236 -5.40 -1.31 15.87
CA ALA A 236 -6.85 -1.29 16.09
C ALA A 236 -7.25 -2.02 17.38
N ASN A 237 -6.73 -3.22 17.61
CA ASN A 237 -6.98 -3.97 18.84
C ASN A 237 -6.33 -3.30 20.07
N ALA A 238 -5.14 -2.70 19.90
CA ALA A 238 -4.50 -1.94 20.98
C ALA A 238 -5.31 -0.70 21.38
N LEU A 239 -5.99 -0.08 20.42
CA LEU A 239 -6.94 1.00 20.68
C LEU A 239 -8.17 0.48 21.43
N GLU A 240 -8.77 -0.65 21.00
CA GLU A 240 -9.89 -1.28 21.73
C GLU A 240 -9.53 -1.59 23.18
N ALA A 241 -8.35 -2.17 23.42
CA ALA A 241 -7.87 -2.49 24.76
C ALA A 241 -7.77 -1.26 25.68
N ARG A 242 -7.54 -0.06 25.11
CA ARG A 242 -7.50 1.19 25.88
C ARG A 242 -8.88 1.80 26.12
N THR A 243 -9.88 1.43 25.34
CA THR A 243 -11.23 2.01 25.40
C THR A 243 -12.24 1.14 26.15
N LEU A 244 -12.05 -0.18 26.12
CA LEU A 244 -12.92 -1.16 26.80
C LEU A 244 -12.52 -1.32 28.28
N GLN A 245 -13.30 -2.11 29.03
CA GLN A 245 -13.05 -2.43 30.44
C GLN A 245 -13.15 -3.94 30.71
N GLY A 246 -12.51 -4.39 31.78
CA GLY A 246 -12.59 -5.76 32.26
C GLY A 246 -12.11 -6.79 31.23
N ALA A 247 -12.81 -7.93 31.17
CA ALA A 247 -12.43 -9.07 30.33
C ALA A 247 -12.34 -8.72 28.84
N ASP A 248 -13.15 -7.77 28.35
CA ASP A 248 -13.14 -7.35 26.95
C ASP A 248 -11.86 -6.56 26.61
N ALA A 249 -11.36 -5.74 27.55
CA ALA A 249 -10.09 -5.04 27.39
C ALA A 249 -8.90 -6.02 27.38
N ASP A 250 -8.92 -7.03 28.25
CA ASP A 250 -7.89 -8.07 28.29
C ASP A 250 -7.88 -8.90 27.00
N ALA A 251 -9.06 -9.29 26.50
CA ALA A 251 -9.21 -9.99 25.23
C ALA A 251 -8.69 -9.14 24.05
N ALA A 252 -9.02 -7.85 24.00
CA ALA A 252 -8.49 -6.93 22.99
C ALA A 252 -6.96 -6.77 23.07
N ARG A 253 -6.41 -6.71 24.29
CA ARG A 253 -4.94 -6.65 24.50
C ARG A 253 -4.26 -7.92 24.00
N ILE A 254 -4.81 -9.10 24.27
CA ILE A 254 -4.28 -10.38 23.76
C ILE A 254 -4.29 -10.40 22.24
N ARG A 255 -5.40 -10.00 21.60
CA ARG A 255 -5.49 -9.88 20.13
C ARG A 255 -4.45 -8.91 19.58
N ALA A 256 -4.24 -7.76 20.22
CA ALA A 256 -3.23 -6.79 19.82
C ALA A 256 -1.81 -7.36 19.92
N LEU A 257 -1.46 -8.01 21.03
CA LEU A 257 -0.15 -8.64 21.24
C LEU A 257 0.12 -9.73 20.19
N ALA A 258 -0.88 -10.54 19.84
CA ALA A 258 -0.77 -11.55 18.79
C ALA A 258 -0.49 -10.89 17.42
N ALA A 259 -1.29 -9.89 17.03
CA ALA A 259 -1.13 -9.22 15.74
C ALA A 259 0.22 -8.47 15.61
N TYR A 260 0.71 -7.82 16.68
CA TYR A 260 2.07 -7.24 16.68
C TYR A 260 3.14 -8.32 16.49
N LYS A 261 2.98 -9.47 17.16
CA LYS A 261 3.92 -10.58 17.02
C LYS A 261 3.94 -11.11 15.59
N ASP A 262 2.79 -11.23 14.94
CA ASP A 262 2.68 -11.66 13.54
C ASP A 262 3.39 -10.68 12.61
N PHE A 263 3.15 -9.37 12.75
CA PHE A 263 3.86 -8.35 11.96
C PHE A 263 5.38 -8.37 12.20
N LEU A 264 5.82 -8.45 13.46
CA LEU A 264 7.24 -8.50 13.79
C LEU A 264 7.92 -9.81 13.35
N ALA A 265 7.17 -10.91 13.25
CA ALA A 265 7.66 -12.16 12.68
C ALA A 265 7.82 -12.07 11.16
N LEU A 266 6.87 -11.41 10.47
CA LEU A 266 6.98 -11.11 9.04
C LEU A 266 8.23 -10.25 8.75
N TRP A 267 8.51 -9.27 9.61
CA TRP A 267 9.62 -8.31 9.47
C TRP A 267 10.83 -8.65 10.36
N LYS A 268 11.05 -9.93 10.65
CA LYS A 268 12.17 -10.37 11.51
C LYS A 268 13.55 -10.00 10.94
N ASP A 269 13.67 -10.03 9.61
CA ASP A 269 14.90 -9.75 8.85
C ASP A 269 14.84 -8.40 8.10
N ALA A 270 13.81 -7.59 8.37
CA ALA A 270 13.60 -6.30 7.73
C ALA A 270 14.74 -5.31 8.02
N ASP A 271 14.96 -4.36 7.10
CA ASP A 271 15.94 -3.30 7.27
C ASP A 271 15.66 -2.54 8.59
N PRO A 272 16.64 -2.43 9.50
CA PRO A 272 16.39 -1.99 10.87
C PRO A 272 15.98 -0.52 10.97
N ASP A 273 16.27 0.28 9.93
CA ASP A 273 16.06 1.72 9.93
C ASP A 273 14.67 2.17 9.47
N ILE A 274 13.80 1.23 9.08
CA ILE A 274 12.45 1.55 8.63
C ILE A 274 11.66 2.23 9.75
N PRO A 275 11.17 3.47 9.55
CA PRO A 275 10.49 4.23 10.60
C PRO A 275 9.28 3.51 11.20
N ILE A 276 8.43 2.91 10.37
CA ILE A 276 7.22 2.21 10.85
C ILE A 276 7.56 0.95 11.66
N LEU A 277 8.68 0.27 11.38
CA LEU A 277 9.16 -0.87 12.17
C LEU A 277 9.59 -0.45 13.57
N LYS A 278 10.32 0.67 13.67
CA LYS A 278 10.74 1.25 14.96
C LYS A 278 9.52 1.62 15.81
N GLN A 279 8.50 2.20 15.19
CA GLN A 279 7.22 2.50 15.85
C GLN A 279 6.53 1.23 16.34
N ALA A 280 6.35 0.22 15.48
CA ALA A 280 5.70 -1.03 15.84
C ALA A 280 6.39 -1.74 17.01
N LYS A 281 7.73 -1.80 17.03
CA LYS A 281 8.50 -2.37 18.15
C LYS A 281 8.24 -1.60 19.46
N ALA A 282 8.23 -0.27 19.41
CA ALA A 282 7.97 0.55 20.58
C ALA A 282 6.51 0.46 21.07
N GLU A 283 5.55 0.33 20.15
CA GLU A 283 4.13 0.12 20.44
C GLU A 283 3.90 -1.24 21.10
N TYR A 284 4.49 -2.31 20.55
CA TYR A 284 4.41 -3.66 21.08
C TYR A 284 4.99 -3.76 22.50
N ALA A 285 6.17 -3.20 22.74
CA ALA A 285 6.81 -3.20 24.05
C ALA A 285 5.97 -2.48 25.13
N LYS A 286 5.18 -1.46 24.75
CA LYS A 286 4.26 -0.77 25.68
C LYS A 286 3.01 -1.58 26.02
N LEU A 287 2.69 -2.61 25.23
CA LEU A 287 1.53 -3.48 25.45
C LEU A 287 1.86 -4.71 26.29
N GLN A 288 3.14 -5.07 26.41
CA GLN A 288 3.63 -6.15 27.28
C GLN A 288 3.55 -5.73 28.74
#